data_AF-A0AAU6S7D6-F1
#
_entry.id   AF-A0AAU6S7D6-F1
#
_cell.length_a   1.000
_cell.length_b   1.000
_cell.length_c   1.000
_cell.angle_alpha   90.00
_cell.angle_beta   90.00
_cell.angle_gamma   90.00
#
_symmetry.space_group_name_H-M   'P 1'
#
loop_
_entity.id
_entity.type
_entity.pdbx_description
1 polymer ?
#
loop_
_entity_poly.entity_id
_entity_poly.type
_entity_poly.pdbx_seq_one_letter_code
_entity_poly.pdbx_strand_id
1 'polypeptide(L)'
;MRGLRRPLGTAATAVLVGLVAVACAGADPASTPPPAALGAITPVPPEGEVTTTGTVLDTAGEVQLCLGPVAESYPPQCTGIPLEDWTWDGVEGAESSGDVTWGAYAVRGAYDGTSFTMTQPPIQLALYDPIRPEDPTGGEPGAGDEATLTAIQEELPDRLGDAYLSSHPQDGWLWVDVVWDDGSWQDAANAEFGDDTVVIRSAMTPTGG
;
A
#
# COMPACT_ATOMS: atom_id res chain seq x y z
N MET A 1 10.71 -84.40 -16.76
CA MET A 1 10.99 -85.54 -17.64
C MET A 1 10.42 -85.24 -19.02
N ARG A 2 11.25 -85.31 -20.08
CA ARG A 2 10.94 -85.40 -21.53
C ARG A 2 9.88 -84.41 -22.06
N GLY A 3 10.19 -83.39 -22.85
CA GLY A 3 11.01 -83.39 -24.07
C GLY A 3 10.10 -83.27 -25.31
N LEU A 4 10.63 -82.65 -26.38
CA LEU A 4 10.08 -82.42 -27.74
C LEU A 4 9.34 -81.07 -27.93
N ARG A 5 9.53 -80.30 -29.00
CA ARG A 5 10.42 -80.33 -30.19
C ARG A 5 10.32 -78.93 -30.84
N ARG A 6 11.44 -78.37 -31.32
CA ARG A 6 11.47 -77.25 -32.28
C ARG A 6 11.39 -77.79 -33.72
N PRO A 7 10.83 -77.00 -34.65
CA PRO A 7 11.55 -76.65 -35.89
C PRO A 7 11.49 -75.14 -36.18
N LEU A 8 12.63 -74.49 -36.50
CA LEU A 8 13.00 -73.96 -37.83
C LEU A 8 11.86 -73.21 -38.53
N GLY A 9 11.87 -71.88 -38.60
CA GLY A 9 12.65 -71.06 -39.54
C GLY A 9 11.62 -70.09 -40.16
N THR A 10 11.84 -68.78 -40.22
CA THR A 10 12.53 -68.10 -41.33
C THR A 10 12.81 -66.64 -40.94
N ALA A 11 13.99 -66.15 -41.32
CA ALA A 11 14.38 -64.76 -41.21
C ALA A 11 13.53 -63.86 -42.13
N ALA A 12 13.12 -62.70 -41.62
CA ALA A 12 12.65 -61.58 -42.42
C ALA A 12 13.18 -60.28 -41.83
N THR A 13 14.31 -59.83 -42.37
CA THR A 13 14.80 -58.46 -42.37
C THR A 13 13.77 -57.52 -43.00
N ALA A 14 13.39 -56.43 -42.32
CA ALA A 14 12.88 -55.23 -42.98
C ALA A 14 12.73 -54.02 -42.02
N VAL A 15 13.56 -53.01 -42.28
CA VAL A 15 13.33 -51.57 -42.11
C VAL A 15 13.31 -50.99 -40.68
N LEU A 16 14.47 -50.46 -40.26
CA LEU A 16 14.53 -49.31 -39.36
C LEU A 16 13.96 -48.08 -40.09
N VAL A 17 12.80 -47.61 -39.66
CA VAL A 17 12.33 -46.25 -39.95
C VAL A 17 12.83 -45.37 -38.80
N GLY A 18 13.82 -44.52 -39.07
CA GLY A 18 14.24 -43.49 -38.14
C GLY A 18 13.15 -42.42 -38.03
N LEU A 19 12.48 -42.35 -36.89
CA LEU A 19 11.66 -41.19 -36.53
C LEU A 19 12.62 -40.03 -36.20
N VAL A 20 12.72 -39.09 -37.14
CA VAL A 20 13.29 -37.77 -36.86
C VAL A 20 12.21 -36.97 -36.14
N ALA A 21 12.30 -36.86 -34.82
CA ALA A 21 11.49 -35.93 -34.05
C ALA A 21 12.01 -34.51 -34.34
N VAL A 22 11.29 -33.79 -35.20
CA VAL A 22 11.48 -32.36 -35.41
C VAL A 22 11.05 -31.66 -34.13
N ALA A 23 12.02 -31.20 -33.35
CA ALA A 23 11.79 -30.32 -32.22
C ALA A 23 11.36 -28.95 -32.77
N CYS A 24 10.05 -28.73 -32.86
CA CYS A 24 9.51 -27.38 -32.95
C CYS A 24 9.72 -26.73 -31.57
N ALA A 25 10.82 -26.01 -31.40
CA ALA A 25 10.94 -25.02 -30.35
C ALA A 25 9.92 -23.92 -30.68
N GLY A 26 8.68 -24.10 -30.19
CA GLY A 26 7.74 -23.00 -30.08
C GLY A 26 8.36 -21.99 -29.14
N ALA A 27 8.74 -20.83 -29.66
CA ALA A 27 8.95 -19.67 -28.82
C ALA A 27 7.60 -19.34 -28.21
N ASP A 28 7.41 -19.66 -26.93
CA ASP A 28 6.27 -19.15 -26.17
C ASP A 28 6.30 -17.62 -26.27
N PRO A 29 5.22 -16.97 -26.73
CA PRO A 29 5.13 -15.52 -26.63
C PRO A 29 5.27 -15.18 -25.14
N ALA A 30 6.24 -14.30 -24.85
CA ALA A 30 6.63 -13.89 -23.51
C ALA A 30 5.43 -13.85 -22.57
N SER A 31 5.38 -14.78 -21.62
CA SER A 31 4.43 -14.71 -20.52
C SER A 31 4.83 -13.48 -19.71
N THR A 32 4.05 -12.41 -19.82
CA THR A 32 4.16 -11.28 -18.90
C THR A 32 4.04 -11.83 -17.48
N PRO A 33 4.98 -11.54 -16.57
CA PRO A 33 4.85 -11.93 -15.18
C PRO A 33 3.49 -11.44 -14.63
N PRO A 34 2.83 -12.20 -13.75
CA PRO A 34 1.64 -11.69 -13.08
C PRO A 34 1.98 -10.36 -12.39
N PRO A 35 1.04 -9.40 -12.35
CA PRO A 35 1.23 -8.17 -11.60
C PRO A 35 1.57 -8.48 -10.14
N ALA A 36 2.39 -7.64 -9.52
CA ALA A 36 2.76 -7.81 -8.13
C ALA A 36 1.52 -7.58 -7.24
N ALA A 37 1.37 -8.43 -6.22
CA ALA A 37 0.30 -8.28 -5.25
C ALA A 37 0.54 -7.01 -4.39
N LEU A 38 -0.54 -6.32 -4.00
CA LEU A 38 -0.50 -5.04 -3.26
C LEU A 38 0.51 -5.04 -2.09
N GLY A 39 0.37 -5.99 -1.16
CA GLY A 39 1.26 -6.12 0.01
C GLY A 39 2.70 -6.62 -0.27
N ALA A 40 3.06 -6.88 -1.53
CA ALA A 40 4.43 -7.21 -1.92
C ALA A 40 5.21 -6.01 -2.47
N ILE A 41 4.52 -4.88 -2.69
CA ILE A 41 5.10 -3.64 -3.17
C ILE A 41 5.35 -2.69 -2.00
N THR A 42 6.44 -1.94 -2.09
CA THR A 42 6.77 -0.86 -1.16
C THR A 42 6.86 0.44 -1.98
N PRO A 43 5.99 1.44 -1.71
CA PRO A 43 6.04 2.73 -2.38
C PRO A 43 7.39 3.41 -2.20
N VAL A 44 7.84 4.14 -3.22
CA VAL A 44 9.06 4.93 -3.12
C VAL A 44 8.76 6.21 -2.35
N PRO A 45 9.54 6.57 -1.31
CA PRO A 45 9.37 7.84 -0.61
C PRO A 45 9.49 9.05 -1.56
N PRO A 46 8.82 10.16 -1.25
CA PRO A 46 8.87 11.36 -2.10
C PRO A 46 10.29 11.94 -2.18
N GLU A 47 10.72 12.35 -3.37
CA GLU A 47 12.02 13.02 -3.56
C GLU A 47 12.01 14.49 -3.06
N GLY A 48 10.83 15.09 -2.91
CA GLY A 48 10.62 16.48 -2.51
C GLY A 48 9.91 16.63 -1.17
N GLU A 49 9.71 17.88 -0.76
CA GLU A 49 8.91 18.17 0.43
C GLU A 49 7.45 17.79 0.23
N VAL A 50 6.84 17.31 1.31
CA VAL A 50 5.42 17.01 1.41
C VAL A 50 4.79 17.85 2.49
N THR A 51 3.48 18.06 2.40
CA THR A 51 2.63 18.62 3.45
C THR A 51 1.66 17.55 3.91
N THR A 52 1.39 17.52 5.21
CA THR A 52 0.41 16.64 5.82
C THR A 52 -0.22 17.29 7.04
N THR A 53 -1.32 16.72 7.51
CA THR A 53 -2.02 17.16 8.71
C THR A 53 -2.17 15.99 9.66
N GLY A 54 -1.96 16.21 10.95
CA GLY A 54 -2.12 15.16 11.94
C GLY A 54 -2.08 15.68 13.37
N THR A 55 -2.29 14.77 14.31
CA THR A 55 -2.02 15.03 15.72
C THR A 55 -0.55 14.80 15.99
N VAL A 56 0.14 15.82 16.49
CA VAL A 56 1.46 15.66 17.06
C VAL A 56 1.27 15.25 18.52
N LEU A 57 1.82 14.10 18.90
CA LEU A 57 1.75 13.55 20.24
C LEU A 57 3.17 13.36 20.77
N ASP A 58 3.47 14.01 21.88
CA ASP A 58 4.74 13.91 22.60
C ASP A 58 4.49 13.20 23.93
N THR A 59 5.15 12.06 24.14
CA THR A 59 5.16 11.36 25.42
C THR A 59 6.57 11.37 25.99
N ALA A 60 6.82 12.19 27.00
CA ALA A 60 8.11 12.31 27.67
C ALA A 60 9.31 12.58 26.72
N GLY A 61 9.09 13.32 25.62
CA GLY A 61 10.09 13.68 24.61
C GLY A 61 10.07 12.77 23.38
N GLU A 62 9.28 11.70 23.37
CA GLU A 62 9.06 10.85 22.19
C GLU A 62 7.94 11.43 21.34
N VAL A 63 8.31 12.19 20.30
CA VAL A 63 7.36 12.90 19.43
C VAL A 63 7.00 12.04 18.22
N GLN A 64 5.70 11.87 18.00
CA GLN A 64 5.14 11.18 16.83
C GLN A 64 4.08 12.04 16.13
N LEU A 65 3.98 11.87 14.82
CA LEU A 65 2.95 12.43 13.97
C LEU A 65 1.90 11.36 13.65
N CYS A 66 0.75 11.48 14.29
CA CYS A 66 -0.39 10.60 14.07
C CYS A 66 -1.20 11.08 12.87
N LEU A 67 -1.14 10.31 11.78
CA LEU A 67 -1.83 10.56 10.51
C LEU A 67 -3.17 9.82 10.40
N GLY A 68 -3.35 8.78 11.22
CA GLY A 68 -4.55 7.97 11.27
C GLY A 68 -5.53 8.38 12.38
N PRO A 69 -6.46 7.48 12.73
CA PRO A 69 -7.43 7.71 13.80
C PRO A 69 -6.77 8.01 15.15
N VAL A 70 -7.36 8.94 15.89
CA VAL A 70 -6.95 9.30 17.25
C VAL A 70 -8.06 8.91 18.22
N ALA A 71 -7.71 8.23 19.31
CA ALA A 71 -8.67 7.79 20.31
C ALA A 71 -9.31 8.97 21.05
N GLU A 72 -10.62 8.88 21.31
CA GLU A 72 -11.37 9.86 22.10
C GLU A 72 -11.07 9.72 23.61
N SER A 73 -9.85 10.08 24.01
CA SER A 73 -9.36 10.02 25.40
C SER A 73 -8.59 11.27 25.82
N TYR A 74 -8.24 11.38 27.12
CA TYR A 74 -7.50 12.50 27.68
C TYR A 74 -6.40 12.02 28.65
N PRO A 75 -5.12 11.92 28.24
CA PRO A 75 -4.56 12.27 26.92
C PRO A 75 -5.11 11.41 25.77
N PRO A 76 -5.09 11.90 24.52
CA PRO A 76 -5.41 11.09 23.35
C PRO A 76 -4.36 9.99 23.15
N GLN A 77 -4.76 8.93 22.46
CA GLN A 77 -3.86 7.83 22.08
C GLN A 77 -3.92 7.64 20.57
N CYS A 78 -2.77 7.43 19.96
CA CYS A 78 -2.62 7.11 18.54
C CYS A 78 -1.26 6.46 18.31
N THR A 79 -1.13 5.83 17.15
CA THR A 79 0.15 5.37 16.61
C THR A 79 0.47 6.26 15.41
N GLY A 80 1.68 6.80 15.38
CA GLY A 80 2.17 7.64 14.31
C GLY A 80 3.59 7.28 13.90
N ILE A 81 4.11 8.04 12.94
CA ILE A 81 5.52 7.98 12.55
C ILE A 81 6.34 8.93 13.44
N PRO A 82 7.64 8.67 13.68
CA PRO A 82 8.51 9.64 14.35
C PRO A 82 8.48 11.00 13.65
N LEU A 83 8.39 12.06 14.46
CA LEU A 83 8.43 13.44 13.99
C LEU A 83 9.71 14.12 14.47
N GLU A 84 10.64 14.30 13.55
CA GLU A 84 11.94 14.91 13.81
C GLU A 84 11.88 16.44 13.69
N ASP A 85 12.81 17.10 14.37
CA ASP A 85 12.93 18.57 14.43
C ASP A 85 11.70 19.30 14.97
N TRP A 86 10.87 18.61 15.77
CA TRP A 86 9.74 19.22 16.47
C TRP A 86 10.16 19.97 17.75
N THR A 87 9.50 21.10 18.01
CA THR A 87 9.55 21.78 19.30
C THR A 87 8.20 22.40 19.62
N TRP A 88 7.82 22.40 20.90
CA TRP A 88 6.64 23.09 21.40
C TRP A 88 6.87 24.61 21.59
N ASP A 89 8.12 25.06 21.52
CA ASP A 89 8.47 26.47 21.69
C ASP A 89 7.87 27.33 20.57
N GLY A 90 7.03 28.30 20.95
CA GLY A 90 6.40 29.22 20.00
C GLY A 90 5.26 28.60 19.19
N VAL A 91 4.82 27.39 19.52
CA VAL A 91 3.66 26.73 18.93
C VAL A 91 2.47 26.89 19.89
N GLU A 92 1.31 27.30 19.38
CA GLU A 92 0.07 27.36 20.16
C GLU A 92 -0.86 26.18 19.82
N GLY A 93 -1.99 26.06 20.54
CA GLY A 93 -2.97 24.99 20.32
C GLY A 93 -2.58 23.64 20.93
N ALA A 94 -1.51 23.60 21.74
CA ALA A 94 -1.10 22.42 22.48
C ALA A 94 -1.87 22.28 23.81
N GLU A 95 -2.16 21.05 24.17
CA GLU A 95 -2.67 20.64 25.47
C GLU A 95 -1.67 19.68 26.15
N SER A 96 -1.70 19.63 27.49
CA SER A 96 -0.83 18.74 28.25
C SER A 96 -1.55 18.09 29.43
N SER A 97 -1.23 16.83 29.69
CA SER A 97 -1.67 16.11 30.88
C SER A 97 -0.63 15.05 31.26
N GLY A 98 -0.07 15.18 32.46
CA GLY A 98 1.09 14.39 32.88
C GLY A 98 2.30 14.68 32.02
N ASP A 99 2.97 13.62 31.55
CA ASP A 99 4.14 13.70 30.66
C ASP A 99 3.75 13.71 29.17
N VAL A 100 2.46 13.88 28.86
CA VAL A 100 1.94 13.88 27.49
C VAL A 100 1.54 15.29 27.07
N THR A 101 2.05 15.73 25.93
CA THR A 101 1.67 16.99 25.26
C THR A 101 1.21 16.67 23.84
N TRP A 102 0.13 17.30 23.39
CA TRP A 102 -0.40 17.06 22.05
C TRP A 102 -1.06 18.29 21.44
N GLY A 103 -1.17 18.30 20.12
CA GLY A 103 -1.94 19.29 19.36
C GLY A 103 -2.14 18.83 17.92
N ALA A 104 -3.00 19.53 17.17
CA ALA A 104 -3.26 19.22 15.77
C ALA A 104 -2.65 20.27 14.84
N TYR A 105 -1.84 19.83 13.89
CA TYR A 105 -1.04 20.71 13.04
C TYR A 105 -1.01 20.25 11.59
N ALA A 106 -0.89 21.22 10.69
CA ALA A 106 -0.34 21.00 9.38
C ALA A 106 1.18 21.18 9.45
N VAL A 107 1.91 20.18 8.97
CA VAL A 107 3.39 20.16 8.95
C VAL A 107 3.88 19.98 7.53
N ARG A 108 5.05 20.53 7.26
CA ARG A 108 5.73 20.44 5.97
C ARG A 108 7.19 20.04 6.19
N GLY A 109 7.67 19.14 5.35
CA GLY A 109 8.96 18.50 5.57
C GLY A 109 9.28 17.40 4.59
N ALA A 110 10.30 16.61 4.92
CA ALA A 110 10.72 15.44 4.17
C ALA A 110 10.22 14.16 4.85
N TYR A 111 9.72 13.22 4.06
CA TYR A 111 9.35 11.87 4.50
C TYR A 111 10.28 10.84 3.86
N ASP A 112 10.94 10.02 4.67
CA ASP A 112 11.94 9.05 4.20
C ASP A 112 11.40 7.62 4.02
N GLY A 113 10.09 7.42 4.23
CA GLY A 113 9.45 6.11 4.27
C GLY A 113 9.24 5.55 5.69
N THR A 114 9.80 6.20 6.71
CA THR A 114 9.70 5.77 8.12
C THR A 114 9.52 6.92 9.11
N SER A 115 10.10 8.09 8.83
CA SER A 115 10.08 9.28 9.70
C SER A 115 9.76 10.53 8.90
N PHE A 116 9.20 11.53 9.57
CA PHE A 116 8.95 12.86 9.00
C PHE A 116 9.87 13.88 9.64
N THR A 117 10.68 14.57 8.85
CA THR A 117 11.55 15.66 9.32
C THR A 117 10.95 17.01 8.92
N MET A 118 10.57 17.81 9.92
CA MET A 118 9.95 19.12 9.67
C MET A 118 10.96 20.14 9.15
N THR A 119 10.63 20.85 8.07
CA THR A 119 11.52 21.86 7.45
C THR A 119 10.99 23.29 7.56
N GLN A 120 9.74 23.45 8.02
CA GLN A 120 9.07 24.74 8.17
C GLN A 120 8.32 24.84 9.49
N PRO A 121 8.05 26.05 10.01
CA PRO A 121 7.19 26.21 11.17
C PRO A 121 5.80 25.59 10.94
N PRO A 122 5.26 24.86 11.92
CA PRO A 122 3.95 24.22 11.79
C PRO A 122 2.82 25.24 11.80
N ILE A 123 1.70 24.90 11.18
CA ILE A 123 0.47 25.71 11.20
C ILE A 123 -0.54 24.97 12.09
N GLN A 124 -1.11 25.65 13.08
CA GLN A 124 -2.23 25.09 13.85
C GLN A 124 -3.35 24.66 12.89
N LEU A 125 -3.84 23.44 13.04
CA LEU A 125 -4.79 22.89 12.07
C LEU A 125 -6.07 23.72 11.96
N ALA A 126 -6.49 24.39 13.05
CA ALA A 126 -7.62 25.32 13.07
C ALA A 126 -7.42 26.57 12.19
N LEU A 127 -6.18 26.87 11.78
CA LEU A 127 -5.80 27.99 10.92
C LEU A 127 -5.34 27.55 9.53
N TYR A 128 -5.24 26.24 9.28
CA TYR A 128 -4.80 25.70 8.01
C TYR A 128 -5.97 25.59 7.04
N ASP A 129 -5.78 26.10 5.83
CA ASP A 129 -6.73 25.99 4.73
C ASP A 129 -6.19 24.98 3.71
N PRO A 130 -6.65 23.71 3.74
CA PRO A 130 -6.16 22.68 2.83
C PRO A 130 -6.70 22.88 1.42
N ILE A 131 -5.86 22.58 0.42
CA ILE A 131 -6.34 22.41 -0.95
C ILE A 131 -7.22 21.17 -0.98
N ARG A 132 -8.45 21.31 -1.48
CA ARG A 132 -9.34 20.17 -1.69
C ARG A 132 -8.72 19.26 -2.77
N PRO A 133 -8.46 17.98 -2.49
CA PRO A 133 -8.00 17.05 -3.51
C PRO A 133 -9.10 16.85 -4.57
N GLU A 134 -8.67 16.57 -5.80
CA GLU A 134 -9.59 16.14 -6.85
C GLU A 134 -10.23 14.80 -6.47
N ASP A 135 -11.48 14.58 -6.86
CA ASP A 135 -12.15 13.31 -6.65
C ASP A 135 -11.62 12.28 -7.66
N PRO A 136 -10.89 11.24 -7.21
CA PRO A 136 -10.31 10.25 -8.12
C PRO A 136 -11.38 9.38 -8.81
N THR A 137 -12.61 9.33 -8.28
CA THR A 137 -13.71 8.54 -8.84
C THR A 137 -14.49 9.30 -9.92
N GLY A 138 -14.27 10.62 -10.03
CA GLY A 138 -15.07 11.49 -10.89
C GLY A 138 -16.56 11.53 -10.52
N GLY A 139 -16.93 11.08 -9.32
CA GLY A 139 -18.31 10.96 -8.85
C GLY A 139 -19.06 9.72 -9.36
N GLU A 140 -18.38 8.77 -10.01
CA GLU A 140 -18.98 7.52 -10.45
C GLU A 140 -18.88 6.43 -9.37
N PRO A 141 -19.90 5.56 -9.25
CA PRO A 141 -19.87 4.46 -8.28
C PRO A 141 -18.86 3.38 -8.69
N GLY A 142 -18.27 2.73 -7.69
CA GLY A 142 -17.35 1.63 -7.88
C GLY A 142 -18.06 0.33 -8.23
N ALA A 143 -17.29 -0.67 -8.63
CA ALA A 143 -17.76 -1.98 -9.06
C ALA A 143 -17.91 -3.01 -7.92
N GLY A 144 -17.43 -2.68 -6.71
CA GLY A 144 -17.38 -3.62 -5.60
C GLY A 144 -18.73 -3.81 -4.89
N ASP A 145 -19.08 -5.06 -4.61
CA ASP A 145 -20.18 -5.39 -3.70
C ASP A 145 -19.72 -5.42 -2.23
N GLU A 146 -20.67 -5.29 -1.29
CA GLU A 146 -20.38 -5.19 0.14
C GLU A 146 -19.53 -6.36 0.67
N ALA A 147 -19.82 -7.58 0.22
CA ALA A 147 -19.09 -8.77 0.67
C ALA A 147 -17.64 -8.76 0.17
N THR A 148 -17.42 -8.35 -1.07
CA THR A 148 -16.10 -8.23 -1.68
C THR A 148 -15.29 -7.12 -1.00
N LEU A 149 -15.87 -5.93 -0.83
CA LEU A 149 -15.18 -4.81 -0.20
C LEU A 149 -14.83 -5.10 1.27
N THR A 150 -15.70 -5.81 1.99
CA THR A 150 -15.43 -6.25 3.37
C THR A 150 -14.28 -7.24 3.42
N ALA A 151 -14.28 -8.24 2.54
CA ALA A 151 -13.20 -9.23 2.49
C ALA A 151 -11.84 -8.57 2.21
N ILE A 152 -11.78 -7.63 1.26
CA ILE A 152 -10.53 -6.89 0.96
C ILE A 152 -10.11 -6.07 2.20
N GLN A 153 -11.03 -5.30 2.78
CA GLN A 153 -10.77 -4.46 3.95
C GLN A 153 -10.19 -5.23 5.15
N GLU A 154 -10.68 -6.44 5.41
CA GLU A 154 -10.19 -7.27 6.52
C GLU A 154 -8.72 -7.72 6.34
N GLU A 155 -8.25 -7.83 5.10
CA GLU A 155 -6.88 -8.25 4.78
C GLU A 155 -5.87 -7.08 4.76
N LEU A 156 -6.33 -5.85 4.50
CA LEU A 156 -5.43 -4.71 4.29
C LEU A 156 -4.49 -4.38 5.46
N PRO A 157 -4.92 -4.41 6.74
CA PRO A 157 -4.01 -4.11 7.85
C PRO A 157 -2.79 -5.03 7.88
N ASP A 158 -2.98 -6.33 7.67
CA ASP A 158 -1.88 -7.31 7.67
C ASP A 158 -0.98 -7.15 6.43
N ARG A 159 -1.55 -6.74 5.29
CA ARG A 159 -0.82 -6.60 4.02
C ARG A 159 0.00 -5.32 3.92
N LEU A 160 -0.50 -4.23 4.49
CA LEU A 160 0.10 -2.90 4.38
C LEU A 160 0.88 -2.51 5.64
N GLY A 161 0.67 -3.22 6.76
CA GLY A 161 1.40 -3.01 8.00
C GLY A 161 1.27 -1.58 8.53
N ASP A 162 2.38 -1.02 9.02
CA ASP A 162 2.42 0.30 9.65
C ASP A 162 2.03 1.46 8.72
N ALA A 163 2.00 1.24 7.41
CA ALA A 163 1.57 2.25 6.46
C ALA A 163 0.05 2.37 6.33
N TYR A 164 -0.72 1.37 6.80
CA TYR A 164 -2.18 1.40 6.81
C TYR A 164 -2.70 2.34 7.89
N LEU A 165 -3.56 3.30 7.52
CA LEU A 165 -4.17 4.23 8.46
C LEU A 165 -5.64 3.90 8.71
N SER A 166 -6.42 3.71 7.64
CA SER A 166 -7.82 3.34 7.74
C SER A 166 -8.34 2.81 6.40
N SER A 167 -9.51 2.18 6.41
CA SER A 167 -10.28 1.95 5.20
C SER A 167 -11.77 1.92 5.49
N HIS A 168 -12.58 2.18 4.46
CA HIS A 168 -14.04 2.14 4.56
C HIS A 168 -14.68 1.96 3.17
N PRO A 169 -15.78 1.19 3.09
CA PRO A 169 -16.56 1.08 1.85
C PRO A 169 -17.46 2.32 1.69
N GLN A 170 -17.54 2.83 0.47
CA GLN A 170 -18.44 3.93 0.11
C GLN A 170 -18.76 3.88 -1.38
N ASP A 171 -20.04 3.88 -1.73
CA ASP A 171 -20.55 3.94 -3.11
C ASP A 171 -19.89 2.94 -4.09
N GLY A 172 -19.65 1.71 -3.63
CA GLY A 172 -19.04 0.64 -4.44
C GLY A 172 -17.52 0.64 -4.48
N TRP A 173 -16.87 1.61 -3.83
CA TRP A 173 -15.43 1.70 -3.66
C TRP A 173 -15.00 1.28 -2.26
N LEU A 174 -13.83 0.66 -2.11
CA LEU A 174 -13.10 0.61 -0.85
C LEU A 174 -12.07 1.74 -0.84
N TRP A 175 -12.28 2.72 0.01
CA TRP A 175 -11.32 3.80 0.25
C TRP A 175 -10.31 3.35 1.29
N VAL A 176 -9.03 3.52 1.01
CA VAL A 176 -7.91 3.11 1.87
C VAL A 176 -6.99 4.30 2.05
N ASP A 177 -6.84 4.73 3.30
CA ASP A 177 -5.90 5.78 3.67
C ASP A 177 -4.59 5.15 4.13
N VAL A 178 -3.50 5.61 3.53
CA VAL A 178 -2.13 5.17 3.81
C VAL A 178 -1.22 6.35 4.12
N VAL A 179 -0.09 6.10 4.79
CA VAL A 179 0.91 7.15 5.08
C VAL A 179 1.38 7.82 3.79
N TRP A 180 1.80 7.03 2.81
CA TRP A 180 2.26 7.48 1.51
C TRP A 180 2.08 6.39 0.45
N ASP A 181 1.67 6.80 -0.73
CA ASP A 181 1.70 6.05 -1.98
C ASP A 181 2.18 6.98 -3.10
N ASP A 182 3.11 6.48 -3.92
CA ASP A 182 3.60 7.11 -5.16
C ASP A 182 2.77 6.70 -6.39
N GLY A 183 1.70 5.93 -6.16
CA GLY A 183 0.82 5.33 -7.15
C GLY A 183 1.07 3.83 -7.35
N SER A 184 2.17 3.30 -6.81
CA SER A 184 2.52 1.89 -6.95
C SER A 184 1.55 0.96 -6.23
N TRP A 185 0.99 1.38 -5.09
CA TRP A 185 -0.10 0.64 -4.45
C TRP A 185 -1.42 0.80 -5.17
N GLN A 186 -1.77 1.99 -5.67
CA GLN A 186 -2.96 2.14 -6.51
C GLN A 186 -2.91 1.22 -7.74
N ASP A 187 -1.76 1.17 -8.45
CA ASP A 187 -1.57 0.31 -9.61
C ASP A 187 -1.68 -1.18 -9.25
N ALA A 188 -1.12 -1.59 -8.11
CA ALA A 188 -1.21 -2.97 -7.64
C ALA A 188 -2.65 -3.32 -7.21
N ALA A 189 -3.37 -2.41 -6.57
CA ALA A 189 -4.77 -2.60 -6.20
C ALA A 189 -5.66 -2.73 -7.45
N ASN A 190 -5.45 -1.90 -8.47
CA ASN A 190 -6.14 -1.97 -9.75
C ASN A 190 -5.88 -3.32 -10.45
N ALA A 191 -4.63 -3.77 -10.46
CA ALA A 191 -4.26 -5.03 -11.08
C ALA A 191 -4.83 -6.26 -10.36
N GLU A 192 -4.97 -6.18 -9.03
CA GLU A 192 -5.42 -7.30 -8.20
C GLU A 192 -6.95 -7.36 -8.05
N PHE A 193 -7.59 -6.21 -7.84
CA PHE A 193 -9.02 -6.11 -7.50
C PHE A 193 -9.88 -5.48 -8.62
N GLY A 194 -9.25 -5.00 -9.69
CA GLY A 194 -9.89 -4.26 -10.78
C GLY A 194 -9.84 -2.74 -10.56
N ASP A 195 -9.83 -2.00 -11.67
CA ASP A 195 -9.65 -0.55 -11.72
C ASP A 195 -10.69 0.24 -10.91
N ASP A 196 -11.91 -0.31 -10.77
CA ASP A 196 -13.06 0.39 -10.18
C ASP A 196 -13.43 -0.12 -8.77
N THR A 197 -12.48 -0.69 -8.01
CA THR A 197 -12.76 -1.36 -6.73
C THR A 197 -12.12 -0.68 -5.52
N VAL A 198 -10.85 -0.29 -5.61
CA VAL A 198 -10.07 0.22 -4.46
C VAL A 198 -9.47 1.57 -4.82
N VAL A 199 -9.61 2.54 -3.92
CA VAL A 199 -8.95 3.85 -4.01
C VAL A 199 -7.94 3.95 -2.87
N ILE A 200 -6.67 4.07 -3.21
CA ILE A 200 -5.57 4.35 -2.28
C ILE A 200 -5.38 5.87 -2.18
N ARG A 201 -5.36 6.40 -0.95
CA ARG A 201 -5.13 7.81 -0.67
C ARG A 201 -3.97 8.01 0.28
N SER A 202 -3.03 8.85 -0.12
CA SER A 202 -1.91 9.27 0.72
C SER A 202 -2.34 10.33 1.73
N ALA A 203 -1.93 10.18 2.99
CA ALA A 203 -2.07 11.21 4.02
C ALA A 203 -1.12 12.40 3.80
N MET A 204 -0.07 12.22 2.99
CA MET A 204 0.87 13.28 2.62
C MET A 204 0.69 13.69 1.15
N THR A 205 0.89 14.97 0.87
CA THR A 205 0.77 15.54 -0.48
C THR A 205 2.06 16.29 -0.85
N PRO A 206 2.62 16.11 -2.06
CA PRO A 206 3.76 16.89 -2.54
C PRO A 206 3.53 18.41 -2.48
N THR A 207 4.55 19.17 -2.10
CA THR A 207 4.50 20.64 -2.20
C THR A 207 4.88 21.11 -3.60
N GLY A 208 3.92 21.63 -4.37
CA GLY A 208 4.18 22.28 -5.67
C GLY A 208 3.83 21.43 -6.89
N GLY A 209 2.51 21.25 -7.13
CA GLY A 209 2.00 20.87 -8.45
C GLY A 209 2.11 22.00 -9.47
#